data_AF-A0A9Q3VK70-F1
#
_entry.id   AF-A0A9Q3VK70-F1
#
_cell.length_a   1.000
_cell.length_b   1.000
_cell.length_c   1.000
_cell.angle_alpha   90.00
_cell.angle_beta   90.00
_cell.angle_gamma   90.00
#
_symmetry.space_group_name_H-M   'P 1'
#
loop_
_entity.id
_entity.type
_entity.pdbx_description
1 polymer ?
#
loop_
_entity_poly.entity_id
_entity_poly.type
_entity_poly.pdbx_seq_one_letter_code
_entity_poly.pdbx_strand_id
1 'polypeptide(L)'
;MTQTFRQALQTALASRKTVSIRSTLIEMLERDPSKAEISAANKAARRIAEDGDAVLISLLPDQAGDDAYVPAARGARGRASNYLTLDEKIIKDLPCRVEFATEKWDALIDEGMRSTQQKIESDPGLSAFLPGWKAEPRAEKRSRLTAEAAGTS
;
A
#
# COMPACT_ATOMS: atom_id res chain seq x y z
N MET A 1 17.35 -14.32 -20.74
CA MET A 1 17.01 -14.47 -19.30
C MET A 1 15.62 -13.90 -19.10
N THR A 2 14.69 -14.67 -18.55
CA THR A 2 13.32 -14.20 -18.31
C THR A 2 13.31 -13.32 -17.06
N GLN A 3 12.85 -12.08 -17.18
CA GLN A 3 12.73 -11.17 -16.03
C GLN A 3 11.72 -11.74 -15.03
N THR A 4 12.08 -11.78 -13.75
CA THR A 4 11.15 -12.21 -12.69
C THR A 4 10.21 -11.08 -12.27
N PHE A 5 9.04 -11.39 -11.69
CA PHE A 5 8.13 -10.36 -11.16
C PHE A 5 8.82 -9.41 -10.17
N ARG A 6 9.71 -9.94 -9.31
CA ARG A 6 10.48 -9.12 -8.37
C ARG A 6 11.37 -8.12 -9.11
N GLN A 7 12.12 -8.59 -10.11
CA GLN A 7 12.99 -7.72 -10.91
C GLN A 7 12.21 -6.67 -11.70
N ALA A 8 11.05 -7.02 -12.27
CA ALA A 8 10.20 -6.08 -12.98
C ALA A 8 9.71 -4.96 -12.05
N LEU A 9 9.24 -5.31 -10.85
CA LEU A 9 8.81 -4.34 -9.84
C LEU A 9 9.96 -3.44 -9.36
N GLN A 10 11.14 -4.01 -9.07
CA GLN A 10 12.31 -3.24 -8.66
C GLN A 10 12.81 -2.30 -9.77
N THR A 11 12.76 -2.74 -11.03
CA THR A 11 13.12 -1.91 -12.18
C THR A 11 12.14 -0.74 -12.32
N ALA A 12 10.84 -1.00 -12.18
CA ALA A 12 9.83 0.04 -12.19
C ALA A 12 10.03 1.04 -11.03
N LEU A 13 10.33 0.56 -9.82
CA LEU A 13 10.60 1.41 -8.65
C LEU A 13 11.86 2.28 -8.80
N ALA A 14 12.85 1.83 -9.57
CA ALA A 14 14.02 2.64 -9.89
C ALA A 14 13.68 3.86 -10.78
N SER A 15 12.59 3.77 -11.54
CA SER A 15 12.13 4.83 -12.44
C SER A 15 11.03 5.71 -11.86
N ARG A 16 10.19 5.14 -10.99
CA ARG A 16 8.93 5.73 -10.51
C ARG A 16 8.79 5.52 -9.01
N LYS A 17 8.29 6.54 -8.30
CA LYS A 17 8.08 6.46 -6.85
C LYS A 17 6.90 5.59 -6.47
N THR A 18 5.90 5.42 -7.34
CA THR A 18 4.72 4.61 -7.08
C THR A 18 4.48 3.70 -8.26
N VAL A 19 4.33 2.40 -8.00
CA VAL A 19 4.29 1.38 -9.04
C VAL A 19 3.10 0.47 -8.81
N SER A 20 2.19 0.45 -9.78
CA SER A 20 1.10 -0.53 -9.83
C SER A 20 1.67 -1.92 -10.08
N ILE A 21 1.38 -2.86 -9.17
CA ILE A 21 1.77 -4.26 -9.35
C ILE A 21 1.14 -4.82 -10.64
N ARG A 22 -0.13 -4.50 -10.88
CA ARG A 22 -0.86 -5.04 -12.04
C ARG A 22 -0.41 -4.43 -13.35
N SER A 23 -0.20 -3.11 -13.43
CA SER A 23 0.28 -2.45 -14.65
C SER A 23 1.66 -2.97 -15.03
N THR A 24 2.56 -3.12 -14.05
CA THR A 24 3.89 -3.70 -14.26
C THR A 24 3.80 -5.12 -14.83
N LEU A 25 2.85 -5.92 -14.37
CA LEU A 25 2.64 -7.27 -14.90
C LEU A 25 2.09 -7.24 -16.34
N ILE A 26 1.19 -6.32 -16.66
CA ILE A 26 0.66 -6.17 -18.02
C ILE A 26 1.78 -5.74 -18.98
N GLU A 27 2.60 -4.77 -18.57
CA GLU A 27 3.77 -4.31 -19.34
C GLU A 27 4.76 -5.46 -19.57
N MET A 28 5.08 -6.24 -18.53
CA MET A 28 6.04 -7.34 -18.61
C MET A 28 5.53 -8.55 -19.41
N LEU A 29 4.23 -8.88 -19.30
CA LEU A 29 3.64 -10.05 -19.96
C LEU A 29 3.06 -9.74 -21.34
N GLU A 30 2.91 -8.46 -21.69
CA GLU A 30 2.22 -7.97 -22.89
C GLU A 30 0.77 -8.49 -23.02
N ARG A 31 0.16 -8.86 -21.89
CA ARG A 31 -1.23 -9.35 -21.78
C ARG A 31 -1.79 -9.16 -20.38
N ASP A 32 -3.08 -9.41 -20.23
CA ASP A 32 -3.70 -9.48 -18.91
C ASP A 32 -3.11 -10.63 -18.06
N PRO A 33 -2.70 -10.37 -16.82
CA PRO A 33 -2.21 -11.40 -15.92
C PRO A 33 -3.36 -12.24 -15.35
N SER A 34 -3.10 -13.54 -15.20
CA SER A 34 -3.97 -14.48 -14.51
C SER A 34 -3.99 -14.22 -13.00
N LYS A 35 -4.97 -14.79 -12.29
CA LYS A 35 -5.06 -14.70 -10.82
C LYS A 35 -3.81 -15.26 -10.13
N ALA A 36 -3.23 -16.33 -10.66
CA ALA A 36 -2.03 -16.95 -10.11
C ALA A 36 -0.80 -16.04 -10.25
N GLU A 37 -0.65 -15.38 -11.40
CA GLU A 37 0.44 -14.43 -11.65
C GLU A 37 0.32 -13.19 -10.75
N ILE A 38 -0.90 -12.67 -10.58
CA ILE A 38 -1.16 -11.57 -9.64
C ILE A 38 -0.82 -11.98 -8.21
N SER A 39 -1.20 -13.18 -7.79
CA SER A 39 -0.87 -13.69 -6.46
C SER A 39 0.64 -13.82 -6.26
N ALA A 40 1.35 -14.37 -7.25
CA ALA A 40 2.81 -14.48 -7.23
C ALA A 40 3.50 -13.10 -7.19
N ALA A 41 3.00 -12.13 -7.95
CA ALA A 41 3.51 -10.77 -7.95
C ALA A 41 3.24 -10.04 -6.63
N ASN A 42 2.07 -10.26 -6.00
CA ASN A 42 1.81 -9.72 -4.65
C ASN A 42 2.74 -10.32 -3.60
N LYS A 43 3.06 -11.63 -3.70
CA LYS A 43 4.08 -12.23 -2.83
C LYS A 43 5.47 -11.63 -3.06
N ALA A 44 5.83 -11.37 -4.32
CA ALA A 44 7.09 -10.70 -4.65
C ALA A 44 7.11 -9.26 -4.11
N ALA A 45 6.02 -8.51 -4.26
CA ALA A 45 5.89 -7.16 -3.75
C ALA A 45 5.96 -7.12 -2.22
N ARG A 46 5.30 -8.06 -1.54
CA ARG A 46 5.40 -8.19 -0.08
C ARG A 46 6.84 -8.44 0.36
N ARG A 47 7.59 -9.30 -0.34
CA ARG A 47 9.02 -9.51 -0.05
C ARG A 47 9.86 -8.25 -0.23
N ILE A 48 9.64 -7.48 -1.30
CA ILE A 48 10.30 -6.17 -1.48
C ILE A 48 9.99 -5.24 -0.30
N ALA A 49 8.73 -5.23 0.15
CA ALA A 49 8.34 -4.44 1.29
C ALA A 49 8.94 -4.96 2.62
N GLU A 50 9.02 -6.27 2.81
CA GLU A 50 9.69 -6.96 3.94
C GLU A 50 11.18 -6.62 4.01
N ASP A 51 11.84 -6.52 2.86
CA ASP A 51 13.25 -6.09 2.75
C ASP A 51 13.44 -4.60 3.06
N GLY A 52 12.34 -3.84 3.24
CA GLY A 52 12.34 -2.41 3.54
C GLY A 52 12.59 -1.51 2.32
N ASP A 53 12.60 -2.11 1.13
CA ASP A 53 12.86 -1.42 -0.12
C ASP A 53 11.70 -0.50 -0.51
N ALA A 54 10.45 -0.82 -0.14
CA ALA A 54 9.26 -0.01 -0.45
C ALA A 54 8.11 -0.25 0.54
N VAL A 55 7.04 0.55 0.45
CA VAL A 55 5.78 0.35 1.18
C VAL A 55 4.75 -0.33 0.26
N LEU A 56 4.11 -1.40 0.73
CA LEU A 56 2.95 -2.00 0.08
C LEU A 56 1.68 -1.27 0.51
N ILE A 57 0.94 -0.71 -0.45
CA ILE A 57 -0.21 0.15 -0.21
C ILE A 57 -1.36 -0.16 -1.17
N SER A 58 -2.60 -0.03 -0.70
CA SER A 58 -3.81 -0.24 -1.50
C SER A 58 -4.45 1.10 -1.88
N LEU A 59 -4.30 1.52 -3.13
CA LEU A 59 -4.73 2.85 -3.60
C LEU A 59 -5.91 2.77 -4.56
N LEU A 60 -6.84 3.72 -4.42
CA LEU A 60 -7.84 4.00 -5.44
C LEU A 60 -7.20 4.71 -6.64
N PRO A 61 -7.81 4.66 -7.85
CA PRO A 61 -7.22 5.30 -9.03
C PRO A 61 -7.00 6.81 -8.88
N ASP A 62 -7.88 7.53 -8.18
CA ASP A 62 -7.72 8.96 -7.88
C ASP A 62 -6.60 9.25 -6.86
N GLN A 63 -6.16 8.24 -6.12
CA GLN A 63 -5.10 8.34 -5.10
C GLN A 63 -3.72 7.97 -5.65
N ALA A 64 -3.67 7.18 -6.71
CA ALA A 64 -2.43 6.66 -7.29
C ALA A 64 -1.73 7.64 -8.25
N GLY A 65 -2.35 8.78 -8.56
CA GLY A 65 -1.77 9.82 -9.41
C GLY A 65 -1.53 9.33 -10.84
N ASP A 66 -0.41 9.75 -11.44
CA ASP A 66 -0.08 9.44 -12.84
C ASP A 66 0.14 7.94 -13.10
N ASP A 67 0.47 7.16 -12.07
CA ASP A 67 0.67 5.71 -12.15
C ASP A 67 -0.62 4.90 -11.87
N ALA A 68 -1.78 5.58 -11.82
CA ALA A 68 -3.06 4.95 -11.57
C ALA A 68 -3.39 3.84 -12.55
N TYR A 69 -3.52 2.62 -12.03
CA TYR A 69 -4.10 1.53 -12.78
C TYR A 69 -5.63 1.69 -12.85
N VAL A 70 -6.12 1.93 -14.06
CA VAL A 70 -7.55 1.98 -14.36
C VAL A 70 -7.96 0.69 -15.06
N PRO A 71 -8.72 -0.20 -14.41
CA PRO A 71 -9.16 -1.43 -15.07
C PRO A 71 -10.06 -1.12 -16.27
N ALA A 72 -9.87 -1.85 -17.37
CA ALA A 72 -10.69 -1.72 -18.57
C ALA A 72 -12.16 -2.16 -18.36
N ALA A 73 -12.40 -3.06 -17.39
CA ALA A 73 -13.73 -3.60 -17.12
C ALA A 73 -14.70 -2.55 -16.55
N ARG A 74 -15.92 -2.51 -17.08
CA ARG A 74 -17.00 -1.62 -16.64
C ARG A 74 -17.33 -1.88 -15.16
N GLY A 75 -17.30 -0.83 -14.33
CA GLY A 75 -17.55 -0.92 -12.87
C GLY A 75 -16.31 -1.16 -11.99
N ALA A 76 -15.16 -1.50 -12.57
CA ALA A 76 -13.93 -1.72 -11.81
C ALA A 76 -13.11 -0.43 -11.55
N ARG A 77 -13.54 0.71 -12.12
CA ARG A 77 -12.86 2.02 -12.02
C ARG A 77 -12.82 2.61 -10.61
N GLY A 78 -13.58 2.09 -9.65
CA GLY A 78 -13.55 2.52 -8.25
C GLY A 78 -12.83 1.56 -7.32
N ARG A 79 -12.15 0.52 -7.83
CA ARG A 79 -11.56 -0.51 -7.00
C ARG A 79 -10.12 -0.17 -6.64
N ALA A 80 -9.79 -0.28 -5.36
CA ALA A 80 -8.41 -0.17 -4.90
C ALA A 80 -7.54 -1.29 -5.50
N SER A 81 -6.33 -0.92 -5.89
CA SER A 81 -5.31 -1.84 -6.40
C SER A 81 -4.06 -1.75 -5.54
N ASN A 82 -3.23 -2.80 -5.56
CA ASN A 82 -2.01 -2.82 -4.77
C ASN A 82 -0.86 -2.18 -5.54
N TYR A 83 -0.11 -1.34 -4.83
CA TYR A 83 1.05 -0.62 -5.32
C TYR A 83 2.24 -0.84 -4.38
N LEU A 84 3.43 -0.73 -4.93
CA LEU A 84 4.63 -0.44 -4.15
C LEU A 84 4.91 1.05 -4.26
N THR A 85 5.22 1.70 -3.14
CA THR A 85 5.51 3.13 -3.13
C THR A 85 6.71 3.48 -2.26
N LEU A 86 7.48 4.44 -2.75
CA LEU A 86 8.51 5.24 -2.06
C LEU A 86 8.05 6.67 -1.87
N ASP A 87 6.87 7.02 -2.38
CA ASP A 87 6.34 8.37 -2.28
C ASP A 87 5.87 8.63 -0.83
N GLU A 88 6.72 9.36 -0.11
CA GLU A 88 6.48 9.74 1.27
C GLU A 88 5.17 10.53 1.46
N LYS A 89 4.80 11.33 0.46
CA LYS A 89 3.56 12.11 0.51
C LYS A 89 2.35 11.17 0.48
N ILE A 90 2.34 10.20 -0.44
CA ILE A 90 1.26 9.20 -0.50
C ILE A 90 1.20 8.40 0.82
N ILE A 91 2.34 7.98 1.36
CA ILE A 91 2.40 7.22 2.61
C ILE A 91 1.82 8.03 3.78
N LYS A 92 2.18 9.31 3.88
CA LYS A 92 1.74 10.22 4.94
C LYS A 92 0.30 10.67 4.80
N ASP A 93 -0.18 10.92 3.58
CA ASP A 93 -1.54 11.38 3.31
C ASP A 93 -2.56 10.24 3.38
N LEU A 94 -2.14 8.99 3.12
CA LEU A 94 -2.99 7.80 3.09
C LEU A 94 -2.48 6.67 4.01
N PRO A 95 -2.18 6.95 5.30
CA PRO A 95 -1.52 5.99 6.19
C PRO A 95 -2.40 4.76 6.49
N CYS A 96 -3.73 4.93 6.46
CA CYS A 96 -4.70 3.86 6.67
C CYS A 96 -4.80 2.88 5.48
N ARG A 97 -4.22 3.21 4.32
CA ARG A 97 -4.18 2.35 3.13
C ARG A 97 -2.93 1.46 3.08
N VAL A 98 -1.97 1.69 3.97
CA VAL A 98 -0.71 0.93 4.02
C VAL A 98 -0.98 -0.48 4.53
N GLU A 99 -0.77 -1.45 3.65
CA GLU A 99 -0.95 -2.88 3.90
C GLU A 99 0.26 -3.46 4.64
N PHE A 100 1.47 -3.10 4.19
CA PHE A 100 2.72 -3.55 4.80
C PHE A 100 3.84 -2.52 4.64
N ALA A 101 4.56 -2.28 5.72
CA ALA A 101 5.79 -1.50 5.74
C ALA A 101 6.69 -1.99 6.88
N THR A 102 8.00 -1.85 6.70
CA THR A 102 8.98 -2.08 7.77
C THR A 102 9.04 -0.89 8.72
N GLU A 103 9.73 -1.09 9.84
CA GLU A 103 9.88 -0.09 10.92
C GLU A 103 10.51 1.21 10.44
N LYS A 104 11.32 1.15 9.37
CA LYS A 104 11.89 2.30 8.68
C LYS A 104 10.84 3.35 8.31
N TRP A 105 9.62 2.92 7.98
CA TRP A 105 8.55 3.80 7.52
C TRP A 105 7.58 4.22 8.63
N ASP A 106 7.71 3.67 9.84
CA ASP A 106 6.74 3.89 10.92
C ASP A 106 6.61 5.36 11.30
N ALA A 107 7.73 6.07 11.43
CA ALA A 107 7.72 7.47 11.83
C ALA A 107 6.86 8.32 10.87
N LEU A 108 6.96 8.05 9.56
CA LEU A 108 6.19 8.73 8.54
C LEU A 108 4.71 8.33 8.56
N ILE A 109 4.43 7.04 8.72
CA ILE A 109 3.05 6.53 8.81
C ILE A 109 2.36 7.08 10.06
N ASP A 110 3.03 7.07 11.21
CA ASP A 110 2.51 7.55 12.49
C ASP A 110 2.29 9.07 12.47
N GLU A 111 3.14 9.82 11.77
CA GLU A 111 2.90 11.24 11.50
C GLU A 111 1.62 11.45 10.67
N GLY A 112 1.42 10.64 9.62
CA GLY A 112 0.19 10.65 8.84
C GLY A 112 -1.04 10.30 9.67
N MET A 113 -0.95 9.29 10.52
CA MET A 113 -2.03 8.87 11.42
C MET A 113 -2.40 9.99 12.40
N ARG A 114 -1.42 10.67 13.00
CA ARG A 114 -1.66 11.83 13.87
C ARG A 114 -2.30 13.00 13.11
N SER A 115 -1.86 13.27 11.89
CA SER A 115 -2.46 14.32 11.05
C SER A 115 -3.92 13.99 10.72
N THR A 116 -4.22 12.71 10.47
CA THR A 116 -5.58 12.21 10.25
C THR A 116 -6.43 12.36 11.51
N GLN A 117 -5.87 12.05 12.68
CA GLN A 117 -6.54 12.24 13.99
C GLN A 117 -6.94 13.71 14.17
N GLN A 118 -5.98 14.61 14.02
CA GLN A 118 -6.19 16.04 14.20
C GLN A 118 -7.28 16.55 13.25
N LYS A 119 -7.28 16.08 11.99
CA LYS A 119 -8.32 16.43 11.02
C LYS A 119 -9.70 15.97 11.47
N ILE A 120 -9.84 14.71 11.90
CA ILE A 120 -11.11 14.15 12.39
C ILE A 120 -11.60 14.93 13.61
N GLU A 121 -10.72 15.24 14.57
CA GLU A 121 -11.07 15.99 15.78
C GLU A 121 -11.46 17.44 15.49
N SER A 122 -10.83 18.06 14.49
CA SER A 122 -11.10 19.46 14.11
C SER A 122 -12.34 19.65 13.24
N ASP A 123 -12.83 18.59 12.59
CA ASP A 123 -13.99 18.63 11.69
C ASP A 123 -15.20 17.97 12.39
N PRO A 124 -16.23 18.75 12.79
CA PRO A 124 -17.39 18.22 13.49
C PRO A 124 -18.15 17.14 12.71
N GLY A 125 -18.15 17.22 11.37
CA GLY A 125 -18.80 16.24 10.51
C GLY A 125 -18.03 14.92 10.51
N LEU A 126 -16.71 14.97 10.35
CA LEU A 126 -15.86 13.78 10.41
C LEU A 126 -15.84 13.17 11.82
N SER A 127 -15.76 13.99 12.86
CA SER A 127 -15.81 13.52 14.26
C SER A 127 -17.13 12.79 14.57
N ALA A 128 -18.26 13.27 14.02
CA ALA A 128 -19.55 12.61 14.18
C ALA A 128 -19.65 11.31 13.38
N PHE A 129 -19.02 11.26 12.20
CA PHE A 129 -19.04 10.08 11.32
C PHE A 129 -18.07 8.97 11.78
N LEU A 130 -16.97 9.33 12.45
CA LEU A 130 -15.94 8.41 12.93
C LEU A 130 -15.74 8.53 14.44
N PRO A 131 -16.77 8.27 15.26
CA PRO A 131 -16.70 8.45 16.69
C PRO A 131 -15.66 7.52 17.31
N GLY A 132 -14.74 8.09 18.10
CA GLY A 132 -13.72 7.32 18.81
C GLY A 132 -12.59 6.79 17.95
N TRP A 133 -12.48 7.22 16.69
CA TRP A 133 -11.29 6.92 15.88
C TRP A 133 -10.04 7.46 16.58
N LYS A 134 -9.02 6.61 16.70
CA LYS A 134 -7.74 6.94 17.34
C LYS A 134 -6.60 6.49 16.45
N ALA A 135 -5.63 7.37 16.23
CA ALA A 135 -4.34 7.00 15.69
C ALA A 135 -3.66 5.98 16.63
N GLU A 136 -3.35 4.81 16.09
CA GLU A 136 -2.56 3.78 16.77
C GLU A 136 -1.15 3.78 16.18
N PRO A 137 -0.09 3.97 16.99
CA PRO A 137 1.29 3.86 16.53
C PRO A 137 1.57 2.48 15.92
N ARG A 138 2.29 2.45 14.80
CA ARG A 138 2.58 1.20 14.07
C ARG A 138 3.36 0.19 14.90
N ALA A 139 4.29 0.65 15.73
CA ALA A 139 5.04 -0.21 16.64
C ALA A 139 4.11 -0.94 17.63
N GLU A 140 3.18 -0.20 18.25
CA GLU A 140 2.20 -0.78 19.20
C GLU A 140 1.27 -1.78 18.51
N LYS A 141 0.78 -1.43 17.31
CA LYS A 141 -0.02 -2.34 16.49
C LYS A 141 0.73 -3.64 16.17
N ARG A 142 2.02 -3.57 15.81
CA ARG A 142 2.85 -4.77 15.56
C ARG A 142 3.07 -5.58 16.83
N SER A 143 3.35 -4.95 17.95
CA SER A 143 3.50 -5.63 19.24
C SER A 143 2.23 -6.40 19.62
N ARG A 144 1.04 -5.77 19.45
CA ARG A 144 -0.25 -6.43 19.70
C ARG A 144 -0.45 -7.64 18.78
N LEU A 145 -0.27 -7.46 17.47
CA LEU A 145 -0.44 -8.56 16.50
C LEU A 145 0.51 -9.74 16.77
N THR A 146 1.74 -9.43 17.19
CA THR A 146 2.73 -10.46 17.57
C THR A 146 2.28 -11.21 18.82
N ALA A 147 1.78 -10.49 19.85
CA ALA A 147 1.28 -11.09 21.07
C ALA A 147 0.02 -11.93 20.83
N GLU A 148 -0.90 -11.47 19.99
CA GLU A 148 -2.12 -12.20 19.60
C GLU A 148 -1.78 -13.52 18.88
N ALA A 149 -0.81 -13.49 17.97
CA ALA A 149 -0.33 -14.69 17.28
C ALA A 149 0.35 -15.70 18.22
N ALA A 150 1.08 -15.21 19.24
CA ALA A 150 1.71 -16.07 20.25
C ALA A 150 0.71 -16.73 21.20
N GLY A 151 -0.43 -16.08 21.48
CA GLY A 151 -1.50 -16.62 22.33
C GLY A 151 -2.46 -17.58 21.63
N THR A 152 -2.35 -17.74 20.30
CA THR A 152 -3.16 -18.68 19.50
C THR A 152 -2.41 -19.98 19.13
N SER A 153 -1.24 -20.20 19.74
CA SER A 153 -0.41 -21.41 19.55
C SER A 153 -0.63 -22.46 20.63
#